data_AF-A0A2N5TLZ8-F1
#
_entry.id   AF-A0A2N5TLZ8-F1
#
_cell.length_a   1.000
_cell.length_b   1.000
_cell.length_c   1.000
_cell.angle_alpha   90.00
_cell.angle_beta   90.00
_cell.angle_gamma   90.00
#
_symmetry.space_group_name_H-M   'P 1'
#
loop_
_entity.id
_entity.type
_entity.pdbx_description
1 polymer ?
#
loop_
_entity_poly.entity_id
_entity_poly.type
_entity_poly.pdbx_seq_one_letter_code
_entity_poly.pdbx_strand_id
1 'polypeptide(L)'
;MQQFHNLQRLQDAAADNIGGDFGDLNPADKRQKKAIFLLWSAKSALFKATVKLQAETQPLRASKDLGKRIGTQQEEKIYAAIKRRKNGVVKAIKTFCKQRKAFLTVYAPAEPAFPKNQDLEYKDFMKMSLTNPFWNDTYLCLSQEPWSVDPVVQTGIHAILGLEQLLEELQQLRYYLRRSLSWAVKHLNKLKDFMNRNMKEDTSLDTTPNALYGK
;
A
#
# COMPACT_ATOMS: atom_id res chain seq x y z
N MET A 1 22.33 12.66 2.77
CA MET A 1 23.41 11.73 3.24
C MET A 1 23.20 11.38 4.71
N GLN A 2 22.91 12.35 5.58
CA GLN A 2 22.66 12.12 7.02
C GLN A 2 21.47 11.19 7.35
N GLN A 3 20.35 11.29 6.62
CA GLN A 3 19.15 10.48 6.90
C GLN A 3 19.37 8.97 6.74
N PHE A 4 20.25 8.54 5.83
CA PHE A 4 20.53 7.11 5.63
C PHE A 4 21.52 6.55 6.65
N HIS A 5 22.56 7.31 7.03
CA HIS A 5 23.44 6.90 8.13
C HIS A 5 22.68 6.85 9.46
N ASN A 6 21.73 7.76 9.68
CA ASN A 6 20.84 7.69 10.82
C ASN A 6 19.91 6.48 10.76
N LEU A 7 19.35 6.14 9.59
CA LEU A 7 18.57 4.91 9.41
C LEU A 7 19.40 3.65 9.70
N GLN A 8 20.66 3.62 9.27
CA GLN A 8 21.54 2.48 9.53
C GLN A 8 21.90 2.37 11.01
N ARG A 9 22.25 3.49 11.68
CA ARG A 9 22.43 3.51 13.14
C ARG A 9 21.17 3.13 13.91
N LEU A 10 20.00 3.55 13.44
CA LEU A 10 18.71 3.19 14.04
C LEU A 10 18.39 1.71 13.81
N GLN A 11 18.78 1.14 12.66
CA GLN A 11 18.67 -0.30 12.40
C GLN A 11 19.62 -1.10 13.28
N ASP A 12 20.86 -0.62 13.46
CA ASP A 12 21.85 -1.23 14.33
C ASP A 12 21.38 -1.17 15.80
N ALA A 13 20.89 -0.02 16.25
CA ALA A 13 20.33 0.16 17.59
C ALA A 13 19.03 -0.64 17.80
N ALA A 14 18.15 -0.73 16.80
CA ALA A 14 16.96 -1.56 16.87
C ALA A 14 17.30 -3.06 16.90
N ALA A 15 18.32 -3.50 16.15
CA ALA A 15 18.81 -4.87 16.22
C ALA A 15 19.35 -5.21 17.62
N ASP A 16 20.03 -4.27 18.27
CA ASP A 16 20.55 -4.45 19.62
C ASP A 16 19.43 -4.40 20.69
N ASN A 17 18.35 -3.63 20.46
CA ASN A 17 17.20 -3.51 21.39
C ASN A 17 16.20 -4.68 21.29
N ILE A 18 16.04 -5.30 20.11
CA ILE A 18 15.28 -6.56 19.94
C ILE A 18 16.04 -7.74 20.58
N GLY A 19 17.32 -7.55 20.91
CA GLY A 19 18.20 -8.52 21.60
C GLY A 19 17.69 -9.09 22.93
N GLY A 20 16.60 -8.57 23.50
CA GLY A 20 15.98 -9.07 24.72
C GLY A 20 15.46 -10.52 24.63
N ASP A 21 15.05 -10.99 23.44
CA ASP A 21 14.48 -12.34 23.24
C ASP A 21 15.47 -13.34 22.60
N PHE A 22 16.73 -12.91 22.39
CA PHE A 22 17.79 -13.71 21.77
C PHE A 22 18.89 -14.12 22.74
N GLY A 23 18.69 -13.91 24.06
CA GLY A 23 19.68 -14.14 25.12
C GLY A 23 20.36 -15.51 25.05
N ASP A 24 19.58 -16.55 24.76
CA ASP A 24 19.99 -17.95 24.89
C ASP A 24 20.61 -18.57 23.63
N LEU A 25 20.74 -17.81 22.54
CA LEU A 25 21.28 -18.32 21.28
C LEU A 25 22.81 -18.34 21.26
N ASN A 26 23.35 -19.38 20.60
CA ASN A 26 24.77 -19.48 20.29
C ASN A 26 25.24 -18.21 19.54
N PRO A 27 26.42 -17.64 19.83
CA PRO A 27 26.96 -16.48 19.12
C PRO A 27 26.97 -16.61 17.58
N ALA A 28 27.10 -17.82 17.03
CA ALA A 28 27.00 -18.06 15.59
C ALA A 28 25.59 -17.77 15.05
N ASP A 29 24.55 -18.24 15.74
CA ASP A 29 23.15 -18.04 15.38
C ASP A 29 22.73 -16.57 15.51
N LYS A 30 23.27 -15.87 16.53
CA LYS A 30 23.08 -14.43 16.71
C LYS A 30 23.60 -13.62 15.51
N ARG A 31 24.79 -13.96 15.01
CA ARG A 31 25.38 -13.32 13.81
C ARG A 31 24.55 -13.58 12.57
N GLN A 32 24.06 -14.80 12.41
CA GLN A 32 23.21 -15.16 11.28
C GLN A 32 21.88 -14.41 11.32
N LYS A 33 21.19 -14.39 12.47
CA LYS A 33 19.94 -13.64 12.64
C LYS A 33 20.14 -12.13 12.41
N LYS A 34 21.24 -11.55 12.89
CA LYS A 34 21.58 -10.13 12.62
C LYS A 34 21.79 -9.88 11.12
N ALA A 35 22.47 -10.78 10.41
CA ALA A 35 22.68 -10.68 8.97
C ALA A 35 21.36 -10.81 8.18
N ILE A 36 20.49 -11.75 8.55
CA ILE A 36 19.13 -11.91 7.97
C ILE A 36 18.31 -10.64 8.23
N PHE A 37 18.34 -10.09 9.45
CA PHE A 37 17.63 -8.86 9.79
C PHE A 37 18.11 -7.67 8.96
N LEU A 38 19.42 -7.47 8.82
CA LEU A 38 19.98 -6.40 7.98
C LEU A 38 19.56 -6.55 6.51
N LEU A 39 19.59 -7.77 5.99
CA LEU A 39 19.14 -8.08 4.63
C LEU A 39 17.64 -7.80 4.45
N TRP A 40 16.81 -8.27 5.38
CA TRP A 40 15.37 -8.02 5.41
C TRP A 40 15.05 -6.52 5.50
N SER A 41 15.77 -5.77 6.34
CA SER A 41 15.58 -4.33 6.49
C SER A 41 15.90 -3.58 5.18
N ALA A 42 16.96 -3.99 4.48
CA ALA A 42 17.33 -3.44 3.18
C ALA A 42 16.29 -3.79 2.10
N LYS A 43 15.78 -5.03 2.09
CA LYS A 43 14.71 -5.46 1.17
C LYS A 43 13.40 -4.71 1.43
N SER A 44 13.03 -4.52 2.70
CA SER A 44 11.85 -3.74 3.10
C SER A 44 11.98 -2.27 2.68
N ALA A 45 13.16 -1.67 2.79
CA ALA A 45 13.41 -0.32 2.30
C ALA A 45 13.26 -0.24 0.76
N LEU A 46 13.71 -1.27 0.04
CA LEU A 46 13.54 -1.39 -1.40
C LEU A 46 12.05 -1.52 -1.78
N PHE A 47 11.29 -2.37 -1.08
CA PHE A 47 9.84 -2.53 -1.28
C PHE A 47 9.08 -1.22 -1.05
N LYS A 48 9.40 -0.49 0.03
CA LYS A 48 8.84 0.85 0.28
C LYS A 48 9.12 1.82 -0.86
N ALA A 49 10.29 1.74 -1.49
CA ALA A 49 10.62 2.55 -2.65
C ALA A 49 9.78 2.16 -3.88
N THR A 50 9.55 0.87 -4.10
CA THR A 50 8.67 0.35 -5.16
C THR A 50 7.24 0.86 -5.00
N VAL A 51 6.66 0.72 -3.81
CA VAL A 51 5.28 1.16 -3.52
C VAL A 51 5.12 2.66 -3.80
N LYS A 52 6.09 3.48 -3.34
CA LYS A 52 6.08 4.94 -3.60
C LYS A 52 6.15 5.26 -5.09
N LEU A 53 7.01 4.59 -5.84
CA LEU A 53 7.10 4.78 -7.28
C LEU A 53 5.83 4.34 -7.99
N GLN A 54 5.23 3.22 -7.58
CA GLN A 54 3.98 2.75 -8.16
C GLN A 54 2.83 3.73 -7.92
N ALA A 55 2.70 4.26 -6.71
CA ALA A 55 1.73 5.30 -6.38
C ALA A 55 1.94 6.56 -7.25
N GLU A 56 3.18 6.98 -7.48
CA GLU A 56 3.48 8.14 -8.34
C GLU A 56 3.17 7.87 -9.83
N THR A 57 3.34 6.64 -10.29
CA THR A 57 2.99 6.25 -11.68
C THR A 57 1.52 5.89 -11.86
N GLN A 58 0.75 5.75 -10.79
CA GLN A 58 -0.65 5.35 -10.84
C GLN A 58 -1.49 6.26 -11.74
N PRO A 59 -1.35 7.61 -11.73
CA PRO A 59 -2.11 8.46 -12.63
C PRO A 59 -1.84 8.12 -14.09
N LEU A 60 -0.56 7.95 -14.48
CA LEU A 60 -0.17 7.58 -15.85
C LEU A 60 -0.80 6.24 -16.29
N ARG A 61 -0.88 5.26 -15.38
CA ARG A 61 -1.54 3.98 -15.65
C ARG A 61 -3.05 4.15 -15.81
N ALA A 62 -3.70 4.84 -14.87
CA ALA A 62 -5.14 5.10 -14.91
C ALA A 62 -5.56 5.86 -16.17
N SER A 63 -4.74 6.80 -16.63
CA SER A 63 -4.94 7.52 -17.89
C SER A 63 -4.91 6.60 -19.11
N LYS A 64 -3.94 5.69 -19.15
CA LYS A 64 -3.81 4.69 -20.21
C LYS A 64 -5.01 3.72 -20.23
N ASP A 65 -5.44 3.28 -19.06
CA ASP A 65 -6.53 2.30 -18.91
C ASP A 65 -7.91 2.91 -19.21
N LEU A 66 -8.12 4.19 -18.84
CA LEU A 66 -9.39 4.91 -19.04
C LEU A 66 -9.45 5.67 -20.38
N GLY A 67 -8.38 5.69 -21.17
CA GLY A 67 -8.28 6.46 -22.42
C GLY A 67 -8.36 7.98 -22.24
N LYS A 68 -8.23 8.50 -21.02
CA LYS A 68 -8.28 9.93 -20.72
C LYS A 68 -6.87 10.51 -20.73
N ARG A 69 -6.64 11.60 -21.49
CA ARG A 69 -5.34 12.28 -21.52
C ARG A 69 -5.04 12.95 -20.17
N ILE A 70 -3.84 12.73 -19.65
CA ILE A 70 -3.28 13.57 -18.58
C ILE A 70 -2.76 14.86 -19.22
N GLY A 71 -2.98 15.99 -18.55
CA GLY A 71 -2.41 17.26 -19.02
C GLY A 71 -0.89 17.25 -18.92
N THR A 72 -0.20 17.86 -19.89
CA THR A 72 1.28 17.89 -19.99
C THR A 72 1.97 18.28 -18.68
N GLN A 73 1.43 19.25 -17.94
CA GLN A 73 1.98 19.69 -16.65
C GLN A 73 1.97 18.58 -15.58
N GLN A 74 0.96 17.71 -15.58
CA GLN A 74 0.88 16.61 -14.63
C GLN A 74 1.86 15.49 -15.00
N GLU A 75 1.99 15.17 -16.30
CA GLU A 75 2.99 14.21 -16.77
C GLU A 75 4.42 14.68 -16.41
N GLU A 76 4.74 15.93 -16.68
CA GLU A 76 6.03 16.54 -16.33
C GLU A 76 6.31 16.47 -14.82
N LYS A 77 5.31 16.77 -13.99
CA LYS A 77 5.43 16.65 -12.52
C LYS A 77 5.74 15.23 -12.09
N ILE A 78 5.09 14.24 -12.70
CA ILE A 78 5.31 12.81 -12.41
C ILE A 78 6.72 12.39 -12.82
N TYR A 79 7.15 12.73 -14.05
CA TYR A 79 8.52 12.43 -14.50
C TYR A 79 9.59 13.12 -13.66
N ALA A 80 9.35 14.37 -13.23
CA ALA A 80 10.23 15.08 -12.32
C ALA A 80 10.32 14.37 -10.95
N ALA A 81 9.20 13.88 -10.41
CA ALA A 81 9.19 13.12 -9.16
C ALA A 81 9.98 11.80 -9.28
N ILE A 82 9.76 11.03 -10.35
CA ILE A 82 10.51 9.79 -10.65
C ILE A 82 12.01 10.09 -10.74
N LYS A 83 12.39 11.15 -11.47
CA LYS A 83 13.80 11.58 -11.61
C LYS A 83 14.43 11.94 -10.26
N ARG A 84 13.71 12.67 -9.40
CA ARG A 84 14.19 13.01 -8.03
C ARG A 84 14.44 11.77 -7.19
N ARG A 85 13.59 10.73 -7.30
CA ARG A 85 13.70 9.50 -6.51
C ARG A 85 14.78 8.53 -6.98
N LYS A 86 15.18 8.59 -8.26
CA LYS A 86 16.16 7.68 -8.88
C LYS A 86 17.40 7.46 -8.00
N ASN A 87 18.02 8.53 -7.50
CA ASN A 87 19.24 8.42 -6.70
C ASN A 87 19.01 7.71 -5.34
N GLY A 88 17.84 7.89 -4.72
CA GLY A 88 17.47 7.19 -3.49
C GLY A 88 17.25 5.70 -3.73
N VAL A 89 16.58 5.36 -4.83
CA VAL A 89 16.33 3.97 -5.23
C VAL A 89 17.63 3.26 -5.57
N VAL A 90 18.51 3.88 -6.36
CA VAL A 90 19.84 3.32 -6.69
C VAL A 90 20.66 3.06 -5.42
N LYS A 91 20.59 3.94 -4.42
CA LYS A 91 21.24 3.71 -3.12
C LYS A 91 20.64 2.52 -2.39
N ALA A 92 19.31 2.41 -2.31
CA ALA A 92 18.63 1.29 -1.68
C ALA A 92 18.98 -0.06 -2.35
N ILE A 93 19.01 -0.07 -3.69
CA ILE A 93 19.43 -1.23 -4.50
C ILE A 93 20.86 -1.64 -4.15
N LYS A 94 21.81 -0.69 -4.13
CA LYS A 94 23.21 -0.96 -3.79
C LYS A 94 23.36 -1.50 -2.36
N THR A 95 22.63 -0.93 -1.40
CA THR A 95 22.61 -1.43 -0.02
C THR A 95 22.10 -2.86 0.04
N PHE A 96 20.98 -3.16 -0.61
CA PHE A 96 20.43 -4.52 -0.67
C PHE A 96 21.42 -5.51 -1.29
N CYS A 97 22.00 -5.19 -2.45
CA CYS A 97 22.97 -6.07 -3.12
C CYS A 97 24.21 -6.31 -2.25
N LYS A 98 24.70 -5.28 -1.55
CA LYS A 98 25.80 -5.40 -0.59
C LYS A 98 25.47 -6.35 0.56
N GLN A 99 24.31 -6.16 1.21
CA GLN A 99 23.89 -7.02 2.32
C GLN A 99 23.65 -8.46 1.86
N ARG A 100 23.05 -8.65 0.68
CA ARG A 100 22.82 -9.98 0.11
C ARG A 100 24.14 -10.69 -0.18
N LYS A 101 25.10 -10.02 -0.81
CA LYS A 101 26.44 -10.57 -1.06
C LYS A 101 27.11 -10.98 0.25
N ALA A 102 27.13 -10.10 1.25
CA ALA A 102 27.72 -10.38 2.56
C ALA A 102 27.08 -11.60 3.23
N PHE A 103 25.76 -11.74 3.14
CA PHE A 103 25.03 -12.90 3.66
C PHE A 103 25.39 -14.19 2.91
N LEU A 104 25.29 -14.19 1.57
CA LEU A 104 25.54 -15.37 0.75
C LEU A 104 26.99 -15.86 0.86
N THR A 105 27.97 -14.95 0.92
CA THR A 105 29.39 -15.35 1.08
C THR A 105 29.67 -16.10 2.37
N VAL A 106 28.92 -15.83 3.44
CA VAL A 106 29.14 -16.42 4.76
C VAL A 106 28.31 -17.68 4.97
N TYR A 107 27.03 -17.65 4.56
CA TYR A 107 26.06 -18.68 4.93
C TYR A 107 25.66 -19.61 3.78
N ALA A 108 25.88 -19.21 2.53
CA ALA A 108 25.47 -19.99 1.37
C ALA A 108 26.44 -19.79 0.18
N PRO A 109 27.70 -20.24 0.28
CA PRO A 109 28.76 -19.92 -0.68
C PRO A 109 28.53 -20.49 -2.09
N ALA A 110 27.65 -21.48 -2.25
CA ALA A 110 27.28 -22.06 -3.55
C ALA A 110 26.21 -21.22 -4.30
N GLU A 111 25.45 -20.40 -3.57
CA GLU A 111 24.31 -19.67 -4.13
C GLU A 111 24.59 -18.36 -4.91
N PRO A 112 25.76 -17.68 -4.80
CA PRO A 112 26.03 -16.46 -5.55
C PRO A 112 26.01 -16.65 -7.07
N ALA A 113 26.25 -17.88 -7.56
CA ALA A 113 26.27 -18.21 -8.98
C ALA A 113 24.87 -18.26 -9.61
N PHE A 114 23.80 -18.32 -8.81
CA PHE A 114 22.44 -18.41 -9.34
C PHE A 114 22.00 -17.08 -9.98
N PRO A 115 21.31 -17.12 -11.14
CA PRO A 115 20.77 -15.92 -11.80
C PRO A 115 19.89 -15.05 -10.89
N LYS A 116 19.13 -15.67 -9.98
CA LYS A 116 18.26 -14.98 -9.01
C LYS A 116 19.05 -14.08 -8.03
N ASN A 117 20.32 -14.40 -7.79
CA ASN A 117 21.18 -13.73 -6.82
C ASN A 117 22.11 -12.69 -7.45
N GLN A 118 22.02 -12.46 -8.76
CA GLN A 118 22.77 -11.41 -9.45
C GLN A 118 22.34 -10.02 -9.01
N ASP A 119 23.27 -9.07 -9.05
CA ASP A 119 23.05 -7.68 -8.64
C ASP A 119 21.86 -7.08 -9.40
N LEU A 120 20.94 -6.50 -8.63
CA LEU A 120 19.75 -5.88 -9.19
C LEU A 120 20.13 -4.53 -9.81
N GLU A 121 19.82 -4.31 -11.08
CA GLU A 121 19.97 -2.98 -11.68
C GLU A 121 18.70 -2.13 -11.52
N TYR A 122 18.85 -0.80 -11.64
CA TYR A 122 17.72 0.12 -11.61
C TYR A 122 16.73 -0.15 -12.76
N LYS A 123 17.22 -0.57 -13.94
CA LYS A 123 16.36 -0.87 -15.09
C LYS A 123 15.45 -2.08 -14.82
N ASP A 124 16.00 -3.12 -14.20
CA ASP A 124 15.26 -4.33 -13.85
C ASP A 124 14.28 -4.08 -12.72
N PHE A 125 14.71 -3.29 -11.72
CA PHE A 125 13.85 -2.82 -10.64
C PHE A 125 12.62 -2.05 -11.16
N MET A 126 12.79 -1.17 -12.16
CA MET A 126 11.67 -0.41 -12.72
C MET A 126 10.65 -1.27 -13.48
N LYS A 127 11.06 -2.44 -13.98
CA LYS A 127 10.17 -3.41 -14.64
C LYS A 127 9.43 -4.31 -13.63
N MET A 128 9.86 -4.29 -12.37
CA MET A 128 9.38 -5.21 -11.36
C MET A 128 7.97 -4.82 -10.87
N SER A 129 7.03 -5.76 -10.95
CA SER A 129 5.69 -5.59 -10.36
C SER A 129 5.73 -5.77 -8.83
N LEU A 130 4.67 -5.35 -8.13
CA LEU A 130 4.49 -5.64 -6.70
C LEU A 130 4.23 -7.13 -6.46
N THR A 131 3.70 -7.83 -7.46
CA THR A 131 3.40 -9.27 -7.45
C THR A 131 4.61 -10.13 -7.80
N ASN A 132 5.78 -9.52 -8.04
CA ASN A 132 6.95 -10.28 -8.44
C ASN A 132 7.39 -11.23 -7.31
N PRO A 133 7.68 -12.52 -7.60
CA PRO A 133 8.14 -13.49 -6.61
C PRO A 133 9.36 -13.06 -5.80
N PHE A 134 10.18 -12.14 -6.35
CA PHE A 134 11.29 -11.52 -5.64
C PHE A 134 10.89 -10.94 -4.28
N TRP A 135 9.67 -10.44 -4.10
CA TRP A 135 9.26 -9.87 -2.82
C TRP A 135 8.98 -10.95 -1.75
N ASN A 136 8.56 -12.14 -2.17
CA ASN A 136 8.19 -13.27 -1.32
C ASN A 136 9.30 -14.32 -1.30
N ASP A 137 10.48 -13.94 -0.80
CA ASP A 137 11.55 -14.92 -0.59
C ASP A 137 11.40 -15.56 0.80
N THR A 138 11.11 -16.86 0.82
CA THR A 138 10.92 -17.64 2.05
C THR A 138 12.14 -17.64 2.97
N TYR A 139 13.35 -17.50 2.43
CA TYR A 139 14.60 -17.51 3.21
C TYR A 139 14.85 -16.22 4.02
N LEU A 140 14.06 -15.15 3.82
CA LEU A 140 14.17 -13.89 4.56
C LEU A 140 13.18 -13.78 5.71
N CYS A 141 12.38 -14.82 5.94
CA CYS A 141 11.53 -14.88 7.11
C CYS A 141 12.38 -15.03 8.37
N LEU A 142 12.14 -14.14 9.34
CA LEU A 142 12.78 -14.20 10.66
C LEU A 142 12.27 -15.40 11.48
N SER A 143 11.06 -15.88 11.16
CA SER A 143 10.46 -17.09 11.74
C SER A 143 10.57 -18.27 10.79
N GLN A 144 10.93 -19.44 11.33
CA GLN A 144 10.95 -20.73 10.64
C GLN A 144 9.65 -21.53 10.87
N GLU A 145 8.66 -20.93 11.51
CA GLU A 145 7.39 -21.59 11.81
C GLU A 145 6.58 -21.87 10.55
N PRO A 146 5.68 -22.89 10.56
CA PRO A 146 4.95 -23.31 9.36
C PRO A 146 4.18 -22.19 8.67
N TRP A 147 3.57 -21.26 9.42
CA TRP A 147 2.87 -20.10 8.87
C TRP A 147 3.79 -19.13 8.10
N SER A 148 5.09 -19.17 8.34
CA SER A 148 6.08 -18.29 7.74
C SER A 148 6.82 -18.91 6.56
N VAL A 149 6.83 -20.25 6.45
CA VAL A 149 7.63 -20.98 5.45
C VAL A 149 6.76 -21.80 4.49
N ASP A 150 5.70 -22.43 4.98
CA ASP A 150 4.85 -23.33 4.18
C ASP A 150 3.86 -22.54 3.31
N PRO A 151 3.97 -22.63 1.96
CA PRO A 151 3.05 -21.95 1.06
C PRO A 151 1.58 -22.38 1.23
N VAL A 152 1.32 -23.63 1.64
CA VAL A 152 -0.04 -24.14 1.84
C VAL A 152 -0.69 -23.46 3.04
N VAL A 153 0.04 -23.40 4.16
CA VAL A 153 -0.42 -22.72 5.38
C VAL A 153 -0.62 -21.22 5.11
N GLN A 154 0.32 -20.58 4.41
CA GLN A 154 0.18 -19.17 4.02
C GLN A 154 -1.06 -18.94 3.15
N THR A 155 -1.30 -19.79 2.16
CA THR A 155 -2.47 -19.68 1.28
C THR A 155 -3.77 -19.84 2.07
N GLY A 156 -3.81 -20.79 3.02
CA GLY A 156 -4.93 -20.95 3.94
C GLY A 156 -5.18 -19.69 4.78
N ILE A 157 -4.13 -19.11 5.36
CA ILE A 157 -4.24 -17.87 6.15
C ILE A 157 -4.75 -16.70 5.28
N HIS A 158 -4.21 -16.52 4.08
CA HIS A 158 -4.67 -15.47 3.18
C HIS A 158 -6.12 -15.66 2.73
N ALA A 159 -6.55 -16.91 2.52
CA ALA A 159 -7.94 -17.21 2.19
C ALA A 159 -8.90 -16.84 3.34
N ILE A 160 -8.54 -17.17 4.58
CA ILE A 160 -9.33 -16.80 5.77
C ILE A 160 -9.40 -15.27 5.93
N LEU A 161 -8.26 -14.58 5.85
CA LEU A 161 -8.22 -13.11 5.92
C LEU A 161 -9.03 -12.45 4.80
N GLY A 162 -9.00 -13.02 3.59
CA GLY A 162 -9.82 -12.57 2.47
C GLY A 162 -11.31 -12.72 2.75
N LEU A 163 -11.73 -13.83 3.39
CA LEU A 163 -13.12 -14.02 3.81
C LEU A 163 -13.55 -13.01 4.87
N GLU A 164 -12.71 -12.75 5.87
CA GLU A 164 -12.99 -11.75 6.92
C GLU A 164 -13.13 -10.35 6.32
N GLN A 165 -12.24 -9.97 5.41
CA GLN A 165 -12.32 -8.68 4.71
C GLN A 165 -13.60 -8.56 3.89
N LEU A 166 -13.99 -9.60 3.15
CA LEU A 166 -15.25 -9.60 2.39
C LEU A 166 -16.48 -9.42 3.29
N LEU A 167 -16.48 -10.03 4.48
CA LEU A 167 -17.55 -9.85 5.46
C LEU A 167 -17.59 -8.40 5.99
N GLU A 168 -16.44 -7.79 6.26
CA GLU A 168 -16.36 -6.38 6.67
C GLU A 168 -16.87 -5.44 5.55
N GLU A 169 -16.44 -5.66 4.30
CA GLU A 169 -16.88 -4.89 3.14
C GLU A 169 -18.39 -5.00 2.92
N LEU A 170 -18.98 -6.18 3.09
CA LEU A 170 -20.44 -6.36 3.04
C LEU A 170 -21.16 -5.55 4.12
N GLN A 171 -20.62 -5.47 5.34
CA GLN A 171 -21.18 -4.64 6.39
C GLN A 171 -21.10 -3.15 6.04
N GLN A 172 -19.98 -2.70 5.48
CA GLN A 172 -19.81 -1.33 5.02
C GLN A 172 -20.79 -0.98 3.89
N LEU A 173 -20.94 -1.85 2.88
CA LEU A 173 -21.91 -1.67 1.80
C LEU A 173 -23.34 -1.57 2.33
N ARG A 174 -23.71 -2.41 3.29
CA ARG A 174 -25.03 -2.34 3.94
C ARG A 174 -25.24 -1.01 4.65
N TYR A 175 -24.22 -0.49 5.34
CA TYR A 175 -24.27 0.81 5.99
C TYR A 175 -24.45 1.94 4.97
N TYR A 176 -23.66 1.95 3.89
CA TYR A 176 -23.77 2.95 2.83
C TYR A 176 -25.14 2.92 2.15
N LEU A 177 -25.67 1.73 1.84
CA LEU A 177 -27.00 1.58 1.24
C LEU A 177 -28.09 2.19 2.13
N ARG A 178 -28.09 1.87 3.42
CA ARG A 178 -29.05 2.44 4.39
C ARG A 178 -28.93 3.95 4.49
N ARG A 179 -27.71 4.48 4.50
CA ARG A 179 -27.45 5.93 4.56
C ARG A 179 -27.96 6.63 3.29
N SER A 180 -27.68 6.08 2.12
CA SER A 180 -28.16 6.60 0.83
C SER A 180 -29.68 6.59 0.75
N LEU A 181 -30.33 5.50 1.16
CA LEU A 181 -31.80 5.42 1.22
C LEU A 181 -32.37 6.45 2.21
N SER A 182 -31.78 6.59 3.39
CA SER A 182 -32.20 7.59 4.37
C SER A 182 -32.07 9.02 3.83
N TRP A 183 -31.01 9.30 3.07
CA TRP A 183 -30.82 10.58 2.39
C TRP A 183 -31.87 10.81 1.31
N ALA A 184 -32.17 9.79 0.50
CA ALA A 184 -33.20 9.86 -0.53
C ALA A 184 -34.58 10.16 0.07
N VAL A 185 -34.99 9.42 1.10
CA VAL A 185 -36.26 9.64 1.81
C VAL A 185 -36.33 11.05 2.41
N LYS A 186 -35.25 11.50 3.07
CA LYS A 186 -35.18 12.88 3.59
C LYS A 186 -35.34 13.92 2.49
N HIS A 187 -34.74 13.69 1.32
CA HIS A 187 -34.85 14.62 0.19
C HIS A 187 -36.27 14.64 -0.39
N LEU A 188 -36.90 13.47 -0.57
CA LEU A 188 -38.28 13.36 -1.02
C LEU A 188 -39.26 14.04 -0.06
N ASN A 189 -39.07 13.88 1.26
CA ASN A 189 -39.90 14.57 2.25
C ASN A 189 -39.75 16.09 2.15
N LYS A 190 -38.52 16.61 1.99
CA LYS A 190 -38.29 18.05 1.77
C LYS A 190 -38.99 18.59 0.52
N LEU A 191 -38.97 17.83 -0.57
CA LEU A 191 -39.68 18.19 -1.81
C LEU A 191 -41.20 18.20 -1.61
N LYS A 192 -41.73 17.20 -0.90
CA LYS A 192 -43.15 17.14 -0.55
C LYS A 192 -43.57 18.34 0.31
N ASP A 193 -42.78 18.69 1.32
CA ASP A 193 -43.03 19.85 2.17
C ASP A 193 -42.94 21.17 1.40
N PHE A 194 -42.08 21.25 0.38
CA PHE A 194 -42.02 22.39 -0.53
C PHE A 194 -43.27 22.51 -1.40
N MET A 195 -43.70 21.43 -2.06
CA MET A 195 -44.93 21.42 -2.87
C MET A 195 -46.17 21.76 -2.05
N ASN A 196 -46.30 21.18 -0.84
CA ASN A 196 -47.42 21.45 0.06
C ASN A 196 -47.48 22.91 0.51
N ARG A 197 -46.34 23.59 0.63
CA ARG A 197 -46.30 25.03 0.94
C ARG A 197 -46.80 25.86 -0.23
N ASN A 198 -46.29 25.59 -1.44
CA ASN A 198 -46.72 26.30 -2.65
C ASN A 198 -48.22 26.11 -2.93
N MET A 199 -48.76 24.89 -2.79
CA MET A 199 -50.21 24.65 -2.97
C MET A 199 -51.07 25.42 -1.97
N LYS A 200 -50.62 25.57 -0.71
CA LYS A 200 -51.33 26.38 0.29
C LYS A 200 -51.32 27.86 -0.08
N GLU A 201 -50.18 28.37 -0.54
CA GLU A 201 -50.05 29.74 -1.03
C GLU A 201 -50.99 29.98 -2.24
N ASP A 202 -51.02 29.08 -3.22
CA ASP A 202 -51.94 29.16 -4.37
C ASP A 202 -53.42 29.16 -3.94
N THR A 203 -53.84 28.27 -3.03
CA THR A 203 -55.23 28.27 -2.53
C THR A 203 -55.60 29.56 -1.78
N SER A 204 -54.65 30.21 -1.10
CA SER A 204 -54.88 31.51 -0.43
C SER A 204 -54.97 32.67 -1.43
N LEU A 205 -54.24 32.58 -2.55
CA LEU A 205 -54.29 33.53 -3.65
C LEU A 205 -55.58 33.38 -4.48
N ASP A 206 -56.23 32.22 -4.49
CA ASP A 206 -57.54 32.01 -5.12
C ASP A 206 -58.73 32.42 -4.22
N THR A 207 -58.54 32.43 -2.90
CA THR A 207 -59.60 32.90 -1.96
C THR A 207 -59.64 34.42 -1.83
N THR A 208 -58.52 35.11 -2.06
CA THR A 208 -58.42 36.58 -1.94
C THR A 208 -59.19 37.36 -3.02
N PRO A 209 -59.25 36.95 -4.31
CA PRO A 209 -60.10 37.56 -5.32
C PRO A 209 -61.60 37.28 -5.08
N ASN A 210 -61.97 36.07 -4.67
CA ASN A 210 -63.37 35.71 -4.39
C ASN A 210 -63.98 36.46 -3.20
N ALA A 211 -63.15 36.93 -2.26
CA ALA A 211 -63.59 37.79 -1.15
C ALA A 211 -63.74 39.27 -1.54
N LEU A 212 -63.01 39.74 -2.55
CA LEU A 212 -63.07 41.11 -3.07
C LEU A 212 -64.06 41.28 -4.24
N TYR A 213 -64.34 40.20 -4.97
CA TYR A 213 -65.21 40.17 -6.15
C TYR A 213 -66.16 38.97 -6.10
N GLY A 214 -66.77 38.72 -4.94
CA GLY A 214 -67.84 37.72 -4.81
C GLY A 214 -68.95 37.95 -5.83
N LYS A 215 -69.51 36.85 -6.35
CA LYS A 215 -70.74 36.84 -7.15
C LYS A 215 -71.86 37.65 -6.50
#